data_AF-A0A0B1TZ97-F1
#
_entry.id   AF-A0A0B1TZ97-F1
#
_cell.length_a   1.000
_cell.length_b   1.000
_cell.length_c   1.000
_cell.angle_alpha   90.00
_cell.angle_beta   90.00
_cell.angle_gamma   90.00
#
_symmetry.space_group_name_H-M   'P 1'
#
loop_
_entity.id
_entity.type
_entity.pdbx_description
1 polymer ?
#
loop_
_entity_poly.entity_id
_entity_poly.type
_entity_poly.pdbx_seq_one_letter_code
_entity_poly.pdbx_strand_id
1 'polypeptide(L)' 'MNTFLHDNYKGYQIDLTPRGDYCASFAADIRDSCGRLVSHLGVAGNTEDRAVARSRELVDFELAYGDTRCN' A
#
# COMPACT_ATOMS: atom_id res chain seq x y z
N MET A 1 -2.42 -15.35 -3.48
CA MET A 1 -2.60 -14.28 -2.47
C MET A 1 -3.99 -13.72 -2.70
N ASN A 2 -4.89 -13.84 -1.72
CA ASN A 2 -6.22 -13.27 -1.84
C ASN A 2 -6.12 -11.81 -1.39
N THR A 3 -5.88 -10.90 -2.33
CA THR A 3 -6.06 -9.47 -2.11
C THR A 3 -7.56 -9.20 -2.11
N PHE A 4 -8.06 -8.45 -1.13
CA PHE A 4 -9.50 -8.20 -0.99
C PHE A 4 -9.90 -6.77 -1.37
N LEU A 5 -8.97 -5.82 -1.28
CA LEU A 5 -9.19 -4.46 -1.71
C LEU A 5 -8.03 -4.02 -2.62
N HIS A 6 -8.38 -3.48 -3.78
CA HIS A 6 -7.46 -2.82 -4.68
C HIS A 6 -7.84 -1.34 -4.78
N ASP A 7 -6.93 -0.46 -4.38
CA ASP A 7 -7.10 1.00 -4.49
C ASP A 7 -6.03 1.57 -5.42
N ASN A 8 -6.36 2.67 -6.09
CA ASN A 8 -5.43 3.39 -6.96
C ASN A 8 -5.29 4.81 -6.45
N TYR A 9 -4.05 5.23 -6.15
CA TYR A 9 -3.79 6.55 -5.60
C TYR A 9 -2.55 7.18 -6.24
N LYS A 10 -2.74 8.33 -6.91
CA LYS A 10 -1.66 9.09 -7.58
C LYS A 10 -0.78 8.26 -8.53
N GLY A 11 -1.38 7.27 -9.22
CA GLY A 11 -0.67 6.38 -10.14
C GLY A 11 -0.04 5.15 -9.48
N TYR A 12 -0.15 5.00 -8.17
CA TYR A 12 0.24 3.80 -7.44
C TYR A 12 -0.95 2.87 -7.26
N GLN A 13 -0.66 1.58 -7.29
CA GLN A 13 -1.59 0.52 -6.93
C GLN A 13 -1.37 0.13 -5.47
N ILE A 14 -2.44 0.05 -4.70
CA ILE A 14 -2.45 -0.36 -3.30
C ILE A 14 -3.30 -1.63 -3.19
N ASP A 15 -2.66 -2.72 -2.81
CA ASP A 15 -3.28 -4.04 -2.66
C ASP A 15 -3.35 -4.40 -1.18
N LEU A 16 -4.55 -4.35 -0.60
CA LEU A 16 -4.76 -4.76 0.79
C LEU A 16 -5.08 -6.24 0.91
N THR A 17 -4.34 -6.88 1.80
CA THR A 17 -4.56 -8.27 2.20
C THR A 17 -4.95 -8.31 3.67
N PRO A 18 -6.16 -8.77 4.02
CA PRO A 18 -6.50 -9.09 5.40
C PRO A 18 -5.52 -10.16 5.90
N ARG A 19 -4.86 -9.87 7.02
CA ARG A 19 -3.99 -10.82 7.70
C ARG A 19 -4.40 -10.86 9.16
N GLY A 20 -4.60 -12.06 9.68
CA GLY A 20 -4.89 -12.27 11.11
C GLY A 20 -3.61 -12.44 11.93
N ASP A 21 -2.55 -11.71 11.60
CA ASP A 21 -1.23 -11.89 12.20
C ASP A 21 -0.92 -10.74 13.18
N TYR A 22 -1.06 -11.02 14.50
CA TYR A 22 -0.81 -10.07 15.60
C TYR A 22 -1.63 -8.75 15.49
N CYS A 23 -1.22 -7.67 16.19
CA CYS A 23 -1.95 -6.39 16.38
C CYS A 23 -2.33 -5.57 15.11
N ALA A 24 -2.34 -6.18 13.91
CA ALA A 24 -2.87 -5.62 12.68
C ALA A 24 -3.69 -6.66 11.91
N SER A 25 -4.85 -6.21 11.42
CA SER A 25 -5.77 -7.03 10.64
C SER A 25 -5.53 -6.96 9.13
N PHE A 26 -4.66 -6.05 8.68
CA PHE A 26 -4.41 -5.79 7.26
C PHE A 26 -2.92 -5.55 6.98
N ALA A 27 -2.45 -6.11 5.87
CA ALA A 27 -1.20 -5.79 5.22
C ALA A 27 -1.48 -5.05 3.89
N ALA A 28 -0.52 -4.28 3.40
CA ALA A 28 -0.62 -3.56 2.14
C ALA A 28 0.64 -3.76 1.28
N ASP A 29 0.45 -4.08 0.01
CA ASP A 29 1.48 -3.97 -1.02
C ASP A 29 1.24 -2.68 -1.81
N ILE A 30 2.28 -1.88 -2.01
CA ILE A 30 2.21 -0.64 -2.80
C ILE A 30 3.11 -0.82 -4.01
N ARG A 31 2.53 -0.66 -5.19
CA ARG A 31 3.23 -0.73 -6.48
C ARG A 31 3.19 0.62 -7.17
N ASP A 32 4.30 0.99 -7.81
CA ASP A 32 4.35 2.21 -8.64
C ASP A 32 3.55 2.06 -9.93
N SER A 33 3.55 3.10 -10.76
CA SER A 33 2.85 3.11 -12.05
C SER A 33 3.41 2.12 -13.08
N CYS A 34 4.61 1.57 -12.83
CA CYS A 34 5.21 0.48 -13.61
C CYS A 34 4.79 -0.91 -13.12
N GLY A 35 4.03 -0.99 -12.02
CA GLY A 35 3.70 -2.24 -11.35
C GLY A 35 4.84 -2.81 -10.50
N ARG A 36 5.92 -2.05 -10.27
CA ARG A 36 7.01 -2.49 -9.38
C ARG A 36 6.58 -2.31 -7.94
N LEU A 37 6.75 -3.34 -7.11
CA LEU A 37 6.52 -3.26 -5.68
C LEU A 37 7.54 -2.30 -5.05
N VAL A 38 7.08 -1.15 -4.58
CA VAL A 38 7.92 -0.15 -3.92
C VAL A 38 7.92 -0.31 -2.41
N SER A 39 6.83 -0.81 -1.84
CA SER A 39 6.75 -1.04 -0.39
C SER A 39 5.81 -2.16 -0.02
N HIS A 40 6.17 -2.88 1.05
CA HIS A 40 5.35 -3.88 1.71
C HIS A 40 5.13 -3.48 3.17
N LEU A 41 3.88 -3.18 3.51
CA LEU A 41 3.45 -2.91 4.87
C LEU A 41 2.80 -4.17 5.46
N GLY A 42 3.59 -4.98 6.18
CA GLY A 42 3.06 -6.14 6.89
C GLY A 42 2.06 -5.80 8.01
N VAL A 43 1.99 -4.53 8.41
CA VAL A 43 1.22 -4.00 9.55
C VAL A 43 0.52 -2.70 9.13
N ALA A 44 -0.36 -2.76 8.14
CA ALA A 44 -0.97 -1.57 7.54
C ALA A 44 -2.06 -0.95 8.43
N GLY A 45 -2.83 -1.77 9.15
CA GLY A 45 -3.85 -1.27 10.10
C GLY A 45 -4.73 -2.36 10.68
N ASN A 46 -5.54 -1.99 11.69
CA ASN A 46 -6.58 -2.85 12.27
C ASN A 46 -7.93 -2.71 11.58
N THR A 47 -8.12 -1.66 10.79
CA THR A 47 -9.28 -1.46 9.93
C THR A 47 -8.81 -1.21 8.51
N GLU A 48 -9.67 -1.50 7.54
CA GLU A 48 -9.41 -1.23 6.13
C GLU A 48 -9.13 0.25 5.89
N ASP A 49 -9.99 1.14 6.41
CA ASP A 49 -9.81 2.60 6.29
C ASP A 49 -8.44 3.07 6.80
N ARG A 50 -7.98 2.52 7.94
CA ARG A 50 -6.66 2.89 8.48
C ARG A 50 -5.53 2.35 7.60
N ALA A 51 -5.67 1.14 7.07
CA ALA A 51 -4.70 0.53 6.16
C ALA A 51 -4.59 1.31 4.85
N VAL A 52 -5.72 1.76 4.27
CA VAL A 52 -5.74 2.64 3.09
C VAL A 52 -5.08 3.97 3.42
N ALA A 53 -5.49 4.64 4.50
CA ALA A 53 -4.95 5.95 4.88
C ALA A 53 -3.42 5.89 5.07
N ARG A 54 -2.92 4.88 5.78
CA ARG A 54 -1.48 4.68 5.98
C ARG A 54 -0.74 4.38 4.67
N SER A 55 -1.36 3.62 3.76
CA SER A 55 -0.76 3.33 2.45
C SER A 55 -0.65 4.61 1.61
N ARG A 56 -1.66 5.48 1.66
CA ARG A 56 -1.64 6.79 0.99
C ARG A 56 -0.61 7.75 1.59
N GLU A 57 -0.48 7.78 2.92
CA GLU A 57 0.60 8.53 3.61
C GLU A 57 1.98 8.12 3.09
N LEU A 58 2.19 6.82 2.87
CA LEU A 58 3.45 6.31 2.32
C LEU A 58 3.64 6.67 0.85
N VAL A 59 2.61 6.55 0.01
CA VAL A 59 2.68 7.03 -1.38
C VAL A 59 3.03 8.52 -1.45
N ASP A 60 2.44 9.34 -0.59
CA ASP A 60 2.75 10.76 -0.51
C ASP A 60 4.20 11.02 -0.10
N PHE A 61 4.75 10.21 0.81
CA PHE A 61 6.16 10.21 1.16
C PHE A 61 7.04 9.81 -0.03
N GLU A 62 6.78 8.69 -0.68
CA GLU A 62 7.56 8.23 -1.85
C GLU A 62 7.58 9.27 -2.98
N LEU A 63 6.45 9.93 -3.23
CA LEU A 63 6.35 11.01 -4.20
C LEU A 63 7.14 12.26 -3.81
N ALA A 64 7.19 12.58 -2.51
CA ALA A 64 7.93 13.73 -2.00
C ALA A 64 9.45 13.52 -2.04
N TYR A 65 9.90 12.28 -1.81
CA TYR A 65 11.33 11.92 -1.81
C TYR A 65 11.85 11.43 -3.17
N GLY A 66 10.95 11.13 -4.10
CA GLY A 66 11.16 11.22 -5.53
C GLY A 66 12.14 10.21 -6.12
N ASP A 67 11.64 9.00 -6.44
CA ASP A 67 12.27 8.14 -7.48
C ASP A 67 11.31 7.10 -8.08
N THR A 68 10.17 7.52 -8.62
CA THR A 68 9.18 6.58 -9.18
C THR A 68 8.61 7.02 -10.52
N ARG A 69 9.46 7.58 -11.39
CA ARG A 69 9.12 7.69 -12.81
C ARG A 69 9.71 6.49 -13.54
N CYS A 70 8.84 5.72 -14.17
CA CYS A 70 9.22 4.81 -15.24
C CYS A 70 9.98 5.61 -16.31
N ASN A 71 11.29 5.42 -16.41
CA ASN A 71 12.08 5.96 -17.51
C ASN A 71 12.22 4.90 -18.60
#